data_AF-A0A841BKT7-F1
#
_entry.id   AF-A0A841BKT7-F1
#
_cell.length_a   1.000
_cell.length_b   1.000
_cell.length_c   1.000
_cell.angle_alpha   90.00
_cell.angle_beta   90.00
_cell.angle_gamma   90.00
#
_symmetry.space_group_name_H-M   'P 1'
#
loop_
_entity.id
_entity.type
_entity.pdbx_description
1 polymer ?
#
loop_
_entity_poly.entity_id
_entity_poly.type
_entity_poly.pdbx_seq_one_letter_code
_entity_poly.pdbx_strand_id
1 'polypeptide(L)'
;MPSVDEWTAWRRRVFGDPYLVWHEGAEFQVLLQTCAAEPAETAAMLAAGLGYADHVAAESIAVLAETGRAPEGSLELLKAASATASGAFAIRVAQALRVMTGDEGWTRLIVRVLHTDDHWGGRLDAAMALARFTPTDELIGELGRAVRDPEYLVRIHAADTLLRYAGRKRDAEAYPRIFSAITADREPAWAAIADELTALARAKL
;
A
#
# COMPACT_ATOMS: atom_id res chain seq x y z
N MET A 1 10.06 21.12 -15.69
CA MET A 1 9.77 20.16 -14.61
C MET A 1 10.65 20.52 -13.44
N PRO A 2 10.11 20.66 -12.21
CA PRO A 2 10.90 20.92 -11.01
C PRO A 2 12.05 19.92 -10.83
N SER A 3 13.19 20.39 -10.34
CA SER A 3 14.36 19.58 -9.96
C SER A 3 14.09 18.74 -8.71
N VAL A 4 14.98 17.78 -8.44
CA VAL A 4 14.88 16.93 -7.24
C VAL A 4 15.03 17.74 -5.94
N ASP A 5 15.84 18.81 -5.97
CA ASP A 5 16.05 19.69 -4.82
C ASP A 5 14.80 20.54 -4.55
N GLU A 6 14.18 21.07 -5.61
CA GLU A 6 12.90 21.79 -5.50
C GLU A 6 11.78 20.88 -4.97
N TRP A 7 11.67 19.64 -5.48
CA TRP A 7 10.75 18.64 -4.94
C TRP A 7 11.03 18.36 -3.47
N THR A 8 12.29 18.15 -3.09
CA THR A 8 12.67 17.82 -1.71
C THR A 8 12.37 18.97 -0.75
N ALA A 9 12.67 20.20 -1.15
CA ALA A 9 12.35 21.40 -0.37
C ALA A 9 10.84 21.57 -0.21
N TRP A 10 10.08 21.39 -1.30
CA TRP A 10 8.62 21.45 -1.27
C TRP A 10 8.03 20.35 -0.38
N ARG A 11 8.47 19.11 -0.53
CA ARG A 11 8.04 17.96 0.28
C ARG A 11 8.31 18.22 1.76
N ARG A 12 9.48 18.74 2.12
CA ARG A 12 9.80 19.08 3.52
C ARG A 12 8.89 20.19 4.06
N ARG A 13 8.59 21.21 3.26
CA ARG A 13 7.66 22.29 3.64
C ARG A 13 6.24 21.77 3.87
N VAL A 14 5.77 20.86 3.02
CA VAL A 14 4.39 20.37 3.04
C VAL A 14 4.17 19.24 4.04
N PHE A 15 5.09 18.29 4.16
CA PHE A 15 4.91 17.08 4.97
C PHE A 15 5.83 17.03 6.20
N GLY A 16 6.76 17.98 6.35
CA GLY A 16 7.71 17.99 7.46
C GLY A 16 8.97 17.17 7.21
N ASP A 17 9.58 16.67 8.29
CA ASP A 17 10.85 15.96 8.20
C ASP A 17 10.71 14.62 7.43
N PRO A 18 11.54 14.36 6.40
CA PRO A 18 11.51 13.09 5.66
C PRO A 18 11.63 11.83 6.51
N TYR A 19 12.36 11.87 7.63
CA TYR A 19 12.49 10.75 8.57
C TYR A 19 11.17 10.49 9.30
N LEU A 20 10.50 11.55 9.77
CA LEU A 20 9.20 11.43 10.41
C LEU A 20 8.14 10.96 9.42
N VAL A 21 8.15 11.48 8.18
CA VAL A 21 7.24 11.02 7.12
C VAL A 21 7.43 9.54 6.82
N TRP A 22 8.68 9.05 6.84
CA TRP A 22 8.95 7.63 6.63
C TRP A 22 8.52 6.76 7.83
N HIS A 23 8.70 7.25 9.06
CA HIS A 23 8.44 6.47 10.28
C HIS A 23 6.97 6.52 10.74
N GLU A 24 6.31 7.66 10.58
CA GLU A 24 4.96 7.95 11.10
C GLU A 24 3.92 8.08 9.99
N GLY A 25 4.36 8.21 8.74
CA GLY A 25 3.50 8.52 7.59
C GLY A 25 3.39 10.03 7.33
N ALA A 26 2.88 10.38 6.15
CA ALA A 26 2.67 11.78 5.78
C ALA A 26 1.35 12.31 6.37
N GLU A 27 1.38 13.54 6.90
CA GLU A 27 0.17 14.30 7.24
C GLU A 27 -0.25 15.19 6.07
N PHE A 28 -1.52 15.09 5.67
CA PHE A 28 -2.00 15.72 4.43
C PHE A 28 -2.76 17.04 4.63
N GLN A 29 -2.87 17.54 5.86
CA GLN A 29 -3.59 18.81 6.12
C GLN A 29 -2.95 19.99 5.40
N VAL A 30 -1.63 20.10 5.47
CA VAL A 30 -0.88 21.16 4.78
C VAL A 30 -0.96 20.98 3.26
N LEU A 31 -0.88 19.75 2.74
CA LEU A 31 -1.10 19.49 1.30
C LEU A 31 -2.45 20.02 0.82
N LEU A 32 -3.53 19.76 1.55
CA LEU A 32 -4.88 20.21 1.19
C LEU A 32 -5.00 21.74 1.17
N GLN A 33 -4.32 22.41 2.10
CA GLN A 33 -4.25 23.88 2.17
C GLN A 33 -3.41 24.44 1.02
N THR A 34 -2.21 23.88 0.78
CA THR A 34 -1.32 24.28 -0.32
C THR A 34 -1.98 24.08 -1.67
N CYS A 35 -2.70 22.96 -1.89
CA CYS A 35 -3.42 22.74 -3.14
C CYS A 35 -4.54 23.76 -3.37
N ALA A 36 -5.20 24.23 -2.30
CA ALA A 36 -6.25 25.24 -2.41
C ALA A 36 -5.69 26.63 -2.71
N ALA A 37 -4.52 26.97 -2.15
CA ALA A 37 -3.87 28.26 -2.38
C ALA A 37 -3.09 28.31 -3.70
N GLU A 38 -2.39 27.22 -4.04
CA GLU A 38 -1.39 27.13 -5.10
C GLU A 38 -1.56 25.83 -5.92
N PRO A 39 -2.69 25.66 -6.64
CA PRO A 39 -3.00 24.41 -7.34
C PRO A 39 -2.00 24.09 -8.46
N ALA A 40 -1.50 25.10 -9.17
CA ALA A 40 -0.54 24.92 -10.26
C ALA A 40 0.84 24.48 -9.74
N GLU A 41 1.31 25.07 -8.63
CA GLU A 41 2.56 24.63 -7.98
C GLU A 41 2.41 23.18 -7.51
N THR A 42 1.31 22.89 -6.81
CA THR A 42 1.01 21.54 -6.31
C THR A 42 1.01 20.52 -7.45
N ALA A 43 0.34 20.80 -8.56
CA ALA A 43 0.32 19.94 -9.74
C ALA A 43 1.73 19.68 -10.29
N ALA A 44 2.54 20.73 -10.45
CA ALA A 44 3.90 20.62 -10.95
C ALA A 44 4.81 19.80 -10.03
N MET A 45 4.67 19.98 -8.71
CA MET A 45 5.47 19.27 -7.71
C MET A 45 5.08 17.80 -7.60
N LEU A 46 3.78 17.48 -7.60
CA LEU A 46 3.34 16.08 -7.60
C LEU A 46 3.75 15.35 -8.88
N ALA A 47 3.69 16.01 -10.04
CA ALA A 47 4.20 15.44 -11.29
C ALA A 47 5.72 15.17 -11.22
N ALA A 48 6.49 16.10 -10.63
CA ALA A 48 7.92 15.89 -10.41
C ALA A 48 8.19 14.72 -9.45
N GLY A 49 7.49 14.66 -8.32
CA GLY A 49 7.62 13.58 -7.34
C GLY A 49 7.32 12.19 -7.92
N LEU A 50 6.28 12.08 -8.77
CA LEU A 50 6.05 10.85 -9.54
C LEU A 50 7.22 10.51 -10.47
N GLY A 51 7.80 11.51 -11.14
CA GLY A 51 8.99 11.34 -11.98
C GLY A 51 10.23 10.87 -11.22
N TYR A 52 10.32 11.19 -9.93
CA TYR A 52 11.38 10.72 -9.03
C TYR A 52 11.02 9.42 -8.29
N ALA A 53 9.91 8.78 -8.63
CA ALA A 53 9.39 7.57 -7.97
C ALA A 53 9.17 7.73 -6.45
N ASP A 54 8.83 8.94 -6.00
CA ASP A 54 8.51 9.20 -4.60
C ASP A 54 7.08 8.76 -4.27
N HIS A 55 6.95 7.81 -3.34
CA HIS A 55 5.66 7.26 -2.91
C HIS A 55 4.72 8.32 -2.31
N VAL A 56 5.25 9.36 -1.68
CA VAL A 56 4.44 10.44 -1.10
C VAL A 56 3.71 11.22 -2.20
N ALA A 57 4.27 11.34 -3.41
CA ALA A 57 3.59 12.01 -4.51
C ALA A 57 2.36 11.22 -4.98
N ALA A 58 2.48 9.89 -5.11
CA ALA A 58 1.34 9.04 -5.47
C ALA A 58 0.27 9.05 -4.36
N GLU A 59 0.68 8.97 -3.09
CA GLU A 59 -0.24 9.04 -1.95
C GLU A 59 -0.98 10.38 -1.88
N SER A 60 -0.28 11.48 -2.13
CA SER A 60 -0.85 12.82 -2.20
C SER A 60 -1.93 12.94 -3.27
N ILE A 61 -1.71 12.36 -4.46
CA ILE A 61 -2.71 12.34 -5.53
C ILE A 61 -3.96 11.58 -5.10
N ALA A 62 -3.82 10.44 -4.39
CA ALA A 62 -4.95 9.69 -3.87
C ALA A 62 -5.80 10.55 -2.91
N VAL A 63 -5.15 11.22 -1.95
CA VAL A 63 -5.82 12.09 -0.97
C VAL A 63 -6.53 13.27 -1.65
N LEU A 64 -5.89 13.89 -2.65
CA LEU A 64 -6.51 14.95 -3.42
C LEU A 64 -7.69 14.44 -4.26
N ALA A 65 -7.59 13.23 -4.83
CA ALA A 65 -8.69 12.62 -5.58
C ALA A 65 -9.92 12.34 -4.71
N GLU A 66 -9.74 11.84 -3.48
CA GLU A 66 -10.84 11.61 -2.52
C GLU A 66 -11.60 12.90 -2.16
N THR A 67 -10.93 14.06 -2.25
CA THR A 67 -11.54 15.37 -1.98
C THR A 67 -11.97 16.12 -3.25
N GLY A 68 -11.89 15.48 -4.42
CA GLY A 68 -12.26 16.10 -5.70
C GLY A 68 -11.29 17.18 -6.17
N ARG A 69 -10.04 17.16 -5.69
CA ARG A 69 -8.99 18.17 -5.95
C ARG A 69 -7.75 17.60 -6.66
N ALA A 70 -7.83 16.40 -7.21
CA ALA A 70 -6.72 15.82 -7.96
C ALA A 70 -6.32 16.74 -9.12
N PRO A 71 -5.01 17.02 -9.32
CA PRO A 71 -4.55 17.77 -10.48
C PRO A 71 -5.00 17.15 -11.81
N GLU A 72 -5.21 18.00 -12.81
CA GLU A 72 -5.48 17.54 -14.18
C GLU A 72 -4.32 16.69 -14.70
N GLY A 73 -4.64 15.58 -15.39
CA GLY A 73 -3.64 14.65 -15.92
C GLY A 73 -3.05 13.67 -14.91
N SER A 74 -3.40 13.74 -13.61
CA SER A 74 -2.90 12.81 -12.58
C SER A 74 -3.10 11.34 -12.92
N LEU A 75 -4.24 10.97 -13.54
CA LEU A 75 -4.51 9.59 -13.93
C LEU A 75 -3.50 9.06 -14.96
N GLU A 76 -3.19 9.85 -15.98
CA GLU A 76 -2.26 9.45 -17.04
C GLU A 76 -0.82 9.40 -16.52
N LEU A 77 -0.44 10.32 -15.61
CA LEU A 77 0.85 10.28 -14.94
C LEU A 77 1.00 9.03 -14.06
N LEU A 78 -0.02 8.66 -13.28
CA LEU A 78 0.01 7.45 -12.47
C LEU A 78 0.06 6.17 -13.32
N LYS A 79 -0.69 6.12 -14.43
CA LYS A 79 -0.62 4.98 -15.37
C LYS A 79 0.78 4.86 -15.95
N ALA A 80 1.39 5.96 -16.37
CA ALA A 80 2.76 5.97 -16.88
C ALA A 80 3.76 5.47 -15.80
N ALA A 81 3.64 5.97 -14.57
CA ALA A 81 4.47 5.54 -13.44
C ALA A 81 4.30 4.04 -13.12
N SER A 82 3.10 3.47 -13.29
CA SER A 82 2.82 2.08 -12.95
C SER A 82 3.68 1.06 -13.72
N ALA A 83 4.15 1.43 -14.92
CA ALA A 83 4.96 0.56 -15.77
C ALA A 83 6.31 0.20 -15.13
N THR A 84 6.90 1.14 -14.39
CA THR A 84 8.25 0.99 -13.79
C THR A 84 8.25 1.01 -12.27
N ALA A 85 7.09 1.20 -11.63
CA ALA A 85 7.00 1.33 -10.18
C ALA A 85 7.42 0.04 -9.44
N SER A 86 8.10 0.20 -8.31
CA SER A 86 8.52 -0.90 -7.41
C SER A 86 8.31 -0.53 -5.93
N GLY A 87 8.38 -1.53 -5.04
CA GLY A 87 8.31 -1.34 -3.59
C GLY A 87 7.11 -0.48 -3.12
N ALA A 88 7.37 0.39 -2.14
CA ALA A 88 6.36 1.31 -1.61
C ALA A 88 5.75 2.23 -2.68
N PHE A 89 6.53 2.66 -3.67
CA PHE A 89 6.02 3.49 -4.77
C PHE A 89 4.97 2.75 -5.60
N ALA A 90 5.21 1.49 -5.96
CA ALA A 90 4.22 0.66 -6.66
C ALA A 90 2.93 0.49 -5.87
N ILE A 91 3.03 0.29 -4.55
CA ILE A 91 1.88 0.16 -3.66
C ILE A 91 1.05 1.44 -3.66
N ARG A 92 1.69 2.61 -3.49
CA ARG A 92 0.98 3.90 -3.48
C ARG A 92 0.40 4.26 -4.85
N VAL A 93 1.10 3.96 -5.94
CA VAL A 93 0.57 4.13 -7.31
C VAL A 93 -0.68 3.27 -7.50
N ALA A 94 -0.68 2.01 -7.08
CA ALA A 94 -1.83 1.12 -7.17
C ALA A 94 -3.04 1.65 -6.38
N GLN A 95 -2.81 2.11 -5.15
CA GLN A 95 -3.85 2.68 -4.30
C GLN A 95 -4.43 3.96 -4.92
N ALA A 96 -3.58 4.86 -5.42
CA ALA A 96 -4.01 6.09 -6.07
C ALA A 96 -4.83 5.80 -7.34
N LEU A 97 -4.38 4.85 -8.17
CA LEU A 97 -5.11 4.43 -9.37
C LEU A 97 -6.46 3.83 -9.03
N ARG A 98 -6.55 2.99 -8.00
CA ARG A 98 -7.83 2.44 -7.51
C ARG A 98 -8.77 3.54 -7.04
N VAL A 99 -8.30 4.52 -6.27
CA VAL A 99 -9.12 5.67 -5.84
C VAL A 99 -9.64 6.44 -7.06
N MET A 100 -8.80 6.71 -8.06
CA MET A 100 -9.19 7.52 -9.22
C MET A 100 -10.10 6.79 -10.22
N THR A 101 -10.03 5.46 -10.30
CA THR A 101 -10.72 4.67 -11.34
C THR A 101 -11.83 3.76 -10.80
N GLY A 102 -11.81 3.46 -9.51
CA GLY A 102 -12.63 2.40 -8.91
C GLY A 102 -12.21 0.98 -9.32
N ASP A 103 -11.12 0.82 -10.08
CA ASP A 103 -10.69 -0.47 -10.60
C ASP A 103 -9.83 -1.24 -9.58
N GLU A 104 -10.36 -2.37 -9.10
CA GLU A 104 -9.65 -3.28 -8.19
C GLU A 104 -8.50 -4.04 -8.90
N GLY A 105 -8.45 -4.03 -10.23
CA GLY A 105 -7.39 -4.65 -11.03
C GLY A 105 -6.00 -4.04 -10.82
N TRP A 106 -5.90 -2.88 -10.18
CA TRP A 106 -4.62 -2.28 -9.78
C TRP A 106 -3.89 -3.05 -8.67
N THR A 107 -4.58 -3.96 -7.98
CA THR A 107 -3.96 -4.87 -6.99
C THR A 107 -2.82 -5.69 -7.55
N ARG A 108 -2.78 -5.96 -8.86
CA ARG A 108 -1.67 -6.66 -9.54
C ARG A 108 -0.29 -6.06 -9.25
N LEU A 109 -0.21 -4.73 -9.06
CA LEU A 109 1.04 -4.06 -8.71
C LEU A 109 1.47 -4.37 -7.27
N ILE A 110 0.51 -4.44 -6.35
CA ILE A 110 0.75 -4.78 -4.94
C ILE A 110 1.14 -6.25 -4.81
N VAL A 111 0.43 -7.14 -5.52
CA VAL A 111 0.77 -8.57 -5.60
C VAL A 111 2.18 -8.77 -6.15
N ARG A 112 2.60 -8.01 -7.16
CA ARG A 112 3.99 -8.05 -7.64
C ARG A 112 5.00 -7.72 -6.53
N VAL A 113 4.73 -6.70 -5.71
CA VAL A 113 5.59 -6.34 -4.57
C VAL A 113 5.56 -7.43 -3.49
N LEU A 114 4.41 -8.07 -3.26
CA LEU A 114 4.27 -9.17 -2.30
C LEU A 114 5.17 -10.38 -2.63
N HIS A 115 5.56 -10.54 -3.90
CA HIS A 115 6.40 -11.66 -4.37
C HIS A 115 7.86 -11.30 -4.61
N THR A 116 8.33 -10.11 -4.22
CA THR A 116 9.73 -9.75 -4.44
C THR A 116 10.65 -10.43 -3.42
N ASP A 117 11.78 -10.94 -3.90
CA ASP A 117 12.84 -11.51 -3.06
C ASP A 117 13.66 -10.44 -2.29
N ASP A 118 13.35 -9.16 -2.49
CA ASP A 118 13.97 -8.03 -1.80
C ASP A 118 13.69 -8.05 -0.28
N HIS A 119 14.15 -6.99 0.40
CA HIS A 119 13.91 -6.76 1.83
C HIS A 119 12.42 -6.92 2.19
N TRP A 120 12.15 -7.66 3.26
CA TRP A 120 10.80 -8.06 3.71
C TRP A 120 9.83 -6.92 3.94
N GLY A 121 10.34 -5.71 4.21
CA GLY A 121 9.53 -4.50 4.39
C GLY A 121 8.58 -4.22 3.23
N GLY A 122 9.01 -4.45 1.98
CA GLY A 122 8.13 -4.26 0.82
C GLY A 122 6.97 -5.27 0.79
N ARG A 123 7.26 -6.54 1.09
CA ARG A 123 6.25 -7.60 1.16
C ARG A 123 5.27 -7.38 2.31
N LEU A 124 5.77 -6.91 3.46
CA LEU A 124 4.95 -6.50 4.60
C LEU A 124 3.99 -5.37 4.21
N ASP A 125 4.51 -4.30 3.62
CA ASP A 125 3.69 -3.17 3.19
C ASP A 125 2.63 -3.61 2.17
N ALA A 126 2.98 -4.51 1.26
CA ALA A 126 2.06 -5.07 0.29
C ALA A 126 0.94 -5.88 0.96
N ALA A 127 1.28 -6.76 1.91
CA ALA A 127 0.30 -7.55 2.66
C ALA A 127 -0.68 -6.65 3.42
N MET A 128 -0.18 -5.60 4.08
CA MET A 128 -1.03 -4.61 4.76
C MET A 128 -1.90 -3.81 3.79
N ALA A 129 -1.35 -3.39 2.65
CA ALA A 129 -2.04 -2.57 1.67
C ALA A 129 -3.23 -3.28 1.01
N LEU A 130 -3.12 -4.60 0.81
CA LEU A 130 -4.20 -5.41 0.23
C LEU A 130 -5.48 -5.38 1.09
N ALA A 131 -5.40 -5.15 2.40
CA ALA A 131 -6.59 -5.02 3.25
C ALA A 131 -7.55 -3.88 2.87
N ARG A 132 -7.11 -2.94 2.03
CA ARG A 132 -7.94 -1.83 1.53
C ARG A 132 -8.73 -2.18 0.28
N PHE A 133 -8.48 -3.33 -0.34
CA PHE A 133 -9.09 -3.76 -1.60
C PHE A 133 -10.22 -4.75 -1.37
N THR A 134 -11.08 -4.91 -2.37
CA THR A 134 -12.17 -5.88 -2.31
C THR A 134 -11.59 -7.29 -2.44
N PRO A 135 -11.98 -8.25 -1.58
CA PRO A 135 -11.47 -9.61 -1.67
C PRO A 135 -11.86 -10.27 -3.00
N THR A 136 -10.92 -10.98 -3.60
CA THR A 136 -11.15 -11.89 -4.72
C THR A 136 -10.50 -13.24 -4.40
N ASP A 137 -10.91 -14.30 -5.09
CA ASP A 137 -10.31 -15.62 -4.86
C ASP A 137 -8.80 -15.62 -5.15
N GLU A 138 -8.37 -14.86 -6.16
CA GLU A 138 -6.96 -14.65 -6.49
C GLU A 138 -6.22 -13.98 -5.32
N LEU A 139 -6.70 -12.83 -4.83
CA LEU A 139 -6.04 -12.12 -3.72
C LEU A 139 -5.99 -12.94 -2.44
N ILE A 140 -7.04 -13.70 -2.15
CA ILE A 140 -7.07 -14.62 -1.01
C ILE A 140 -6.00 -15.71 -1.18
N GLY A 141 -5.85 -16.26 -2.39
CA GLY A 141 -4.78 -17.21 -2.72
C GLY A 141 -3.38 -16.60 -2.53
N GLU A 142 -3.16 -15.38 -3.00
CA GLU A 142 -1.87 -14.69 -2.84
C GLU A 142 -1.53 -14.39 -1.38
N LEU A 143 -2.50 -13.92 -0.59
CA LEU A 143 -2.33 -13.74 0.85
C LEU A 143 -2.10 -15.07 1.57
N GLY A 144 -2.76 -16.14 1.16
CA GLY A 144 -2.51 -17.50 1.69
C GLY A 144 -1.08 -17.98 1.42
N ARG A 145 -0.46 -17.56 0.31
CA ARG A 145 0.98 -17.76 0.08
C ARG A 145 1.83 -16.83 0.97
N ALA A 146 1.42 -15.59 1.20
CA ALA A 146 2.16 -14.67 2.08
C ALA A 146 2.11 -15.06 3.57
N VAL A 147 1.08 -15.78 4.04
CA VAL A 147 1.10 -16.40 5.39
C VAL A 147 2.18 -17.47 5.50
N ARG A 148 2.74 -17.91 4.37
CA ARG A 148 3.87 -18.85 4.27
C ARG A 148 5.22 -18.17 4.07
N ASP A 149 5.29 -16.85 4.18
CA ASP A 149 6.54 -16.11 4.03
C ASP A 149 7.58 -16.52 5.08
N PRO A 150 8.88 -16.57 4.76
CA PRO A 150 9.94 -16.80 5.75
C PRO A 150 9.92 -15.78 6.90
N GLU A 151 9.44 -14.56 6.65
CA GLU A 151 9.46 -13.48 7.62
C GLU A 151 8.14 -13.37 8.38
N TYR A 152 8.20 -13.52 9.70
CA TYR A 152 7.00 -13.58 10.53
C TYR A 152 6.15 -12.31 10.45
N LEU A 153 6.78 -11.16 10.25
CA LEU A 153 6.11 -9.87 10.08
C LEU A 153 5.26 -9.83 8.80
N VAL A 154 5.71 -10.48 7.72
CA VAL A 154 4.89 -10.64 6.50
C VAL A 154 3.74 -11.62 6.79
N ARG A 155 4.04 -12.74 7.46
CA ARG A 155 3.01 -13.75 7.80
C ARG A 155 1.87 -13.18 8.62
N ILE A 156 2.16 -12.38 9.65
CA ILE A 156 1.13 -11.81 10.53
C ILE A 156 0.24 -10.82 9.81
N HIS A 157 0.79 -9.92 9.00
CA HIS A 157 -0.02 -8.95 8.29
C HIS A 157 -0.81 -9.56 7.11
N ALA A 158 -0.29 -10.62 6.49
CA ALA A 158 -1.07 -11.42 5.55
C ALA A 158 -2.24 -12.12 6.26
N ALA A 159 -2.00 -12.69 7.44
CA ALA A 159 -3.04 -13.32 8.26
C ALA A 159 -4.11 -12.33 8.72
N ASP A 160 -3.71 -11.14 9.18
CA ASP A 160 -4.64 -10.06 9.54
C ASP A 160 -5.54 -9.67 8.37
N THR A 161 -4.96 -9.58 7.17
CA THR A 161 -5.72 -9.26 5.96
C THR A 161 -6.73 -10.36 5.62
N LEU A 162 -6.35 -11.64 5.69
CA LEU A 162 -7.29 -12.75 5.51
C LEU A 162 -8.39 -12.77 6.59
N LEU A 163 -8.06 -12.44 7.84
CA LEU A 163 -9.04 -12.31 8.92
C LEU A 163 -10.04 -11.19 8.63
N ARG A 164 -9.59 -10.04 8.12
CA ARG A 164 -10.46 -8.94 7.69
C ARG A 164 -11.37 -9.35 6.53
N TYR A 165 -10.83 -10.04 5.52
CA TYR A 165 -11.63 -10.60 4.42
C TYR A 165 -12.67 -11.62 4.92
N ALA A 166 -12.35 -12.36 5.98
CA ALA A 166 -13.30 -13.24 6.66
C ALA A 166 -14.34 -12.50 7.55
N GLY A 167 -14.33 -11.17 7.58
CA GLY A 167 -15.22 -10.34 8.39
C GLY A 167 -14.87 -10.31 9.88
N ARG A 168 -13.64 -10.69 10.25
CA ARG A 168 -13.16 -10.56 11.64
C ARG A 168 -12.76 -9.11 11.91
N LYS A 169 -13.09 -8.63 13.11
CA LYS A 169 -12.81 -7.26 13.56
C LYS A 169 -11.51 -7.12 14.36
N ARG A 170 -10.88 -8.25 14.70
CA ARG A 170 -9.64 -8.29 15.48
C ARG A 170 -8.55 -8.90 14.62
N ASP A 171 -7.32 -8.45 14.88
CA ASP A 171 -6.12 -8.95 14.24
C ASP A 171 -5.65 -10.28 14.88
N ALA A 172 -4.68 -10.94 14.27
CA ALA A 172 -4.21 -12.28 14.62
C ALA A 172 -3.77 -12.40 16.08
N GLU A 173 -3.19 -11.35 16.67
CA GLU A 173 -2.79 -11.29 18.08
C GLU A 173 -3.93 -11.59 19.06
N ALA A 174 -5.17 -11.27 18.69
CA ALA A 174 -6.34 -11.54 19.52
C ALA A 174 -6.77 -13.02 19.50
N TYR A 175 -6.12 -13.85 18.67
CA TYR A 175 -6.41 -15.27 18.49
C TYR A 175 -5.16 -16.09 18.86
N PRO A 176 -4.98 -16.48 20.13
CA PRO A 176 -3.72 -17.08 20.61
C PRO A 176 -3.23 -18.28 19.78
N ARG A 177 -4.14 -19.11 19.27
CA ARG A 177 -3.78 -20.25 18.40
C ARG A 177 -3.21 -19.79 17.06
N ILE A 178 -3.82 -18.79 16.43
CA ILE A 178 -3.35 -18.24 15.15
C ILE A 178 -2.01 -17.56 15.39
N PHE A 179 -1.95 -16.64 16.35
CA PHE A 179 -0.74 -15.89 16.69
C PHE A 179 0.45 -16.81 17.02
N SER A 180 0.24 -17.83 17.85
CA SER A 180 1.30 -18.80 18.19
C SER A 180 1.78 -19.61 17.00
N ALA A 181 0.95 -19.86 16.00
CA ALA A 181 1.31 -20.65 14.84
C ALA A 181 2.05 -19.82 13.78
N ILE A 182 1.63 -18.58 13.53
CA ILE A 182 2.30 -17.67 12.58
C ILE A 182 3.64 -17.16 13.09
N THR A 183 3.82 -17.03 14.41
CA THR A 183 5.11 -16.64 15.00
C THR A 183 6.05 -17.82 15.26
N ALA A 184 5.60 -19.06 15.03
CA ALA A 184 6.43 -20.23 15.23
C ALA A 184 7.53 -20.34 14.16
N ASP A 185 8.73 -20.74 14.58
CA ASP A 185 9.87 -21.00 13.68
C ASP A 185 9.76 -22.31 12.87
N ARG A 186 8.56 -22.93 12.83
CA ARG A 186 8.35 -24.23 12.20
C ARG A 186 7.30 -24.18 11.09
N GLU A 187 7.74 -24.47 9.88
CA GLU A 187 6.92 -24.49 8.66
C GLU A 187 5.55 -25.18 8.78
N PRO A 188 5.47 -26.40 9.34
CA PRO A 188 4.17 -27.09 9.41
C PRO A 188 3.09 -26.33 10.19
N ALA A 189 3.49 -25.49 11.16
CA ALA A 189 2.53 -24.75 11.97
C ALA A 189 1.88 -23.59 11.19
N TRP A 190 2.70 -22.79 10.50
CA TRP A 190 2.16 -21.66 9.72
C TRP A 190 1.54 -22.10 8.39
N ALA A 191 1.99 -23.20 7.78
CA ALA A 191 1.36 -23.74 6.58
C ALA A 191 -0.10 -24.17 6.82
N ALA A 192 -0.37 -24.87 7.94
CA ALA A 192 -1.72 -25.29 8.28
C ALA A 192 -2.65 -24.09 8.58
N ILE A 193 -2.14 -23.06 9.25
CA ILE A 193 -2.91 -21.82 9.49
C ILE A 193 -3.16 -21.05 8.20
N ALA A 194 -2.20 -21.03 7.27
CA ALA A 194 -2.38 -20.41 5.96
C ALA A 194 -3.58 -21.02 5.22
N ASP A 195 -3.67 -22.36 5.17
CA ASP A 195 -4.80 -23.05 4.53
C ASP A 195 -6.13 -22.76 5.22
N GLU A 196 -6.15 -22.77 6.55
CA GLU A 196 -7.35 -22.47 7.33
C GLU A 196 -7.85 -21.04 7.09
N LEU A 197 -6.96 -20.04 7.16
CA LEU A 197 -7.31 -18.64 6.94
C LEU A 197 -7.76 -18.38 5.51
N THR A 198 -7.11 -19.02 4.53
CA THR A 198 -7.49 -18.95 3.12
C THR A 198 -8.91 -19.50 2.92
N ALA A 199 -9.20 -20.69 3.47
CA ALA A 199 -10.52 -21.29 3.40
C ALA A 199 -11.59 -20.44 4.11
N LEU A 200 -11.25 -19.88 5.27
CA LEU A 200 -12.13 -19.01 6.03
C LEU A 200 -12.49 -17.73 5.26
N ALA A 201 -11.52 -17.10 4.60
CA ALA A 201 -11.75 -15.91 3.78
C ALA A 201 -12.57 -16.23 2.53
N ARG A 202 -12.29 -17.35 1.84
CA ARG A 202 -13.07 -17.82 0.68
C ARG A 202 -14.53 -18.06 0.99
N ALA A 203 -14.84 -18.51 2.21
CA ALA A 203 -16.23 -18.70 2.64
C ALA A 203 -17.04 -17.40 2.79
N LYS A 204 -16.43 -16.23 2.56
CA LYS A 204 -17.06 -14.90 2.58
C LYS A 204 -17.15 -14.22 1.22
N LEU A 205 -16.55 -14.80 0.17
CA LEU A 205 -16.77 -14.38 -1.21
C LEU A 205 -18.19 -14.75 -1.66
#